data_AF-A0A8J3CCP4-F1
#
_entry.id   AF-A0A8J3CCP4-F1
#
_cell.length_a   1.000
_cell.length_b   1.000
_cell.length_c   1.000
_cell.angle_alpha   90.00
_cell.angle_beta   90.00
_cell.angle_gamma   90.00
#
_symmetry.space_group_name_H-M   'P 1'
#
loop_
_entity.id
_entity.type
_entity.pdbx_description
1 polymer ?
#
loop_
_entity_poly.entity_id
_entity_poly.type
_entity_poly.pdbx_seq_one_letter_code
_entity_poly.pdbx_strand_id
1 'polypeptide(L)'
;MGPYSVVLCREHAKARFQAQRRRECAAILRTYGDLSARMEQARAHYIALRAMAAGNDPEVNLFLAAAEQCALRYLAEFPDQAWRTVARNGDRAKGTHHAQRARARGGYRLPIDVPWLRRVWRHECALCGTKDTRAHLDHLYPLAAGGEDTPWNVAPICAAENLSKGARPLWDWLPGWLAALDPVTRTAVTHRWCRRRDERTAVDHP
;
A
#
# COMPACT_ATOMS: atom_id res chain seq x y z
N MET A 1 23.14 -11.82 -39.19
CA MET A 1 22.49 -10.50 -38.98
C MET A 1 22.12 -10.38 -37.52
N GLY A 2 22.86 -9.58 -36.74
CA GLY A 2 22.52 -9.33 -35.33
C GLY A 2 21.33 -8.36 -35.21
N PRO A 3 20.58 -8.36 -34.10
CA PRO A 3 19.45 -7.46 -33.92
C PRO A 3 19.94 -6.02 -33.84
N TYR A 4 19.57 -5.19 -34.82
CA TYR A 4 19.80 -3.75 -34.78
C TYR A 4 19.08 -3.16 -33.56
N SER A 5 19.84 -2.63 -32.60
CA SER A 5 19.27 -1.87 -31.48
C SER A 5 18.82 -0.52 -32.01
N VAL A 6 17.51 -0.33 -32.15
CA VAL A 6 16.94 0.97 -32.53
C VAL A 6 17.15 1.93 -31.36
N VAL A 7 18.08 2.89 -31.52
CA VAL A 7 18.27 3.98 -30.56
C VAL A 7 17.12 4.98 -30.77
N LEU A 8 16.16 4.98 -29.86
CA LEU A 8 15.06 5.93 -29.87
C LEU A 8 15.51 7.26 -29.25
N CYS A 9 15.07 8.38 -29.83
CA CYS A 9 15.19 9.66 -29.14
C CYS A 9 14.35 9.63 -27.84
N ARG A 10 14.64 10.55 -26.91
CA ARG A 10 13.99 10.60 -25.58
C ARG A 10 12.46 10.61 -25.65
N GLU A 11 11.90 11.30 -26.63
CA GLU A 11 10.46 11.43 -26.81
C GLU A 11 9.82 10.14 -27.33
N HIS A 12 10.41 9.51 -28.35
CA HIS A 12 9.95 8.22 -28.84
C HIS A 12 10.16 7.08 -27.84
N ALA A 13 11.23 7.15 -27.03
CA ALA A 13 11.43 6.23 -25.91
C ALA A 13 10.32 6.39 -24.86
N LYS A 14 9.96 7.63 -24.51
CA LYS A 14 8.83 7.94 -23.61
C LYS A 14 7.50 7.43 -24.16
N ALA A 15 7.21 7.69 -25.43
CA ALA A 15 5.96 7.26 -26.07
C ALA A 15 5.86 5.73 -26.17
N ARG A 16 6.94 5.05 -26.59
CA ARG A 16 7.01 3.58 -26.65
C ARG A 16 6.84 2.96 -25.27
N PHE A 17 7.50 3.53 -24.25
CA PHE A 17 7.33 3.12 -22.86
C PHE A 17 5.85 3.24 -22.46
N GLN A 18 5.23 4.41 -22.61
CA GLN A 18 3.81 4.64 -22.30
C GLN A 18 2.85 3.67 -23.04
N ALA A 19 3.12 3.36 -24.31
CA ALA A 19 2.27 2.48 -25.11
C ALA A 19 2.39 0.99 -24.70
N GLN A 20 3.60 0.49 -24.50
CA GLN A 20 3.83 -0.85 -23.93
C GLN A 20 3.12 -0.98 -22.59
N ARG A 21 3.24 0.07 -21.79
CA ARG A 21 2.66 0.19 -20.47
C ARG A 21 1.13 0.14 -20.43
N ARG A 22 0.44 0.85 -21.33
CA ARG A 22 -1.02 0.73 -21.49
C ARG A 22 -1.47 -0.69 -21.86
N ARG A 23 -0.68 -1.45 -22.60
CA ARG A 23 -1.02 -2.85 -22.96
C ARG A 23 -0.90 -3.80 -21.77
N GLU A 24 0.17 -3.67 -21.00
CA GLU A 24 0.37 -4.44 -19.75
C GLU A 24 -0.72 -4.11 -18.73
N CYS A 25 -1.10 -2.84 -18.63
CA CYS A 25 -2.24 -2.36 -17.84
C CYS A 25 -3.54 -3.08 -18.16
N ALA A 26 -3.91 -3.07 -19.44
CA ALA A 26 -5.15 -3.68 -19.90
C ALA A 26 -5.17 -5.18 -19.62
N ALA A 27 -4.03 -5.87 -19.68
CA ALA A 27 -3.92 -7.27 -19.31
C ALA A 27 -4.15 -7.52 -17.80
N ILE A 28 -3.61 -6.65 -16.95
CA ILE A 28 -3.82 -6.71 -15.49
C ILE A 28 -5.27 -6.37 -15.15
N LEU A 29 -5.86 -5.32 -15.73
CA LEU A 29 -7.29 -4.97 -15.53
C LEU A 29 -8.22 -6.11 -15.95
N ARG A 30 -7.93 -6.81 -17.06
CA ARG A 30 -8.66 -8.04 -17.43
C ARG A 30 -8.54 -9.16 -16.40
N THR A 31 -7.42 -9.24 -15.69
CA THR A 31 -7.16 -10.30 -14.71
C THR A 31 -7.74 -9.97 -13.33
N TYR A 32 -7.77 -8.70 -12.94
CA TYR A 32 -8.02 -8.25 -11.57
C TYR A 32 -9.16 -7.22 -11.43
N GLY A 33 -10.02 -7.08 -12.45
CA GLY A 33 -11.14 -6.13 -12.47
C GLY A 33 -10.73 -4.68 -12.73
N ASP A 34 -11.74 -3.82 -12.92
CA ASP A 34 -11.59 -2.38 -13.13
C ASP A 34 -11.31 -1.62 -11.81
N LEU A 35 -11.20 -0.29 -11.90
CA LEU A 35 -10.88 0.56 -10.75
C LEU A 35 -11.97 0.49 -9.67
N SER A 36 -13.24 0.53 -10.06
CA SER A 36 -14.38 0.50 -9.14
C SER A 36 -14.41 -0.79 -8.35
N ALA A 37 -14.21 -1.94 -9.02
CA ALA A 37 -14.11 -3.25 -8.38
C ALA A 37 -12.96 -3.31 -7.36
N ARG A 38 -11.83 -2.66 -7.64
CA ARG A 38 -10.68 -2.62 -6.71
C ARG A 38 -10.92 -1.72 -5.50
N MET A 39 -11.60 -0.59 -5.69
CA MET A 39 -11.99 0.28 -4.58
C MET A 39 -12.98 -0.44 -3.65
N GLU A 40 -13.91 -1.20 -4.22
CA GLU A 40 -14.82 -2.06 -3.46
C GLU A 40 -14.06 -3.15 -2.70
N GLN A 41 -13.10 -3.84 -3.34
CA GLN A 41 -12.22 -4.82 -2.68
C GLN A 41 -11.44 -4.18 -1.52
N ALA A 42 -10.90 -2.98 -1.71
CA ALA A 42 -10.19 -2.27 -0.65
C ALA A 42 -11.11 -1.97 0.56
N ARG A 43 -12.32 -1.47 0.31
CA ARG A 43 -13.32 -1.23 1.38
C ARG A 43 -13.69 -2.51 2.10
N ALA A 44 -13.98 -3.57 1.35
CA ALA A 44 -14.31 -4.89 1.90
C ALA A 44 -13.17 -5.45 2.77
N HIS A 45 -11.91 -5.29 2.34
CA HIS A 45 -10.73 -5.67 3.12
C HIS A 45 -10.69 -4.95 4.48
N TYR A 46 -10.86 -3.63 4.50
CA TYR A 46 -10.83 -2.88 5.76
C TYR A 46 -12.04 -3.17 6.66
N ILE A 47 -13.21 -3.45 6.10
CA ILE A 47 -14.36 -3.98 6.86
C ILE A 47 -13.99 -5.31 7.53
N ALA A 48 -13.37 -6.23 6.79
CA ALA A 48 -12.93 -7.51 7.32
C ALA A 48 -11.84 -7.35 8.39
N LEU A 49 -10.87 -6.46 8.20
CA LEU A 49 -9.83 -6.18 9.21
C LEU A 49 -10.45 -5.65 10.51
N ARG A 50 -11.41 -4.72 10.43
CA ARG A 50 -12.12 -4.20 11.60
C ARG A 50 -12.93 -5.30 12.30
N ALA A 51 -13.57 -6.19 11.55
CA ALA A 51 -14.28 -7.34 12.11
C ALA A 51 -13.33 -8.33 12.81
N MET A 52 -12.18 -8.63 12.19
CA MET A 52 -11.15 -9.51 12.75
C MET A 52 -10.45 -8.91 13.97
N ALA A 53 -10.40 -7.58 14.09
CA ALA A 53 -9.81 -6.90 15.23
C ALA A 53 -10.51 -7.23 16.56
N ALA A 54 -11.64 -7.96 16.54
CA ALA A 54 -12.36 -8.60 17.65
C ALA A 54 -12.75 -7.70 18.85
N GLY A 55 -12.28 -6.45 18.88
CA GLY A 55 -12.59 -5.42 19.83
C GLY A 55 -12.82 -4.11 19.10
N ASN A 56 -13.80 -3.34 19.58
CA ASN A 56 -14.05 -1.98 19.15
C ASN A 56 -12.94 -1.03 19.67
N ASP A 57 -11.66 -1.41 19.58
CA ASP A 57 -10.57 -0.53 19.95
C ASP A 57 -10.65 0.71 19.04
N PRO A 58 -10.95 1.89 19.62
CA PRO A 58 -11.26 3.07 18.83
C PRO A 58 -10.02 3.56 18.06
N GLU A 59 -8.81 3.30 18.57
CA GLU A 59 -7.56 3.73 17.95
C GLU A 59 -7.13 2.80 16.82
N VAL A 60 -7.33 1.49 16.98
CA VAL A 60 -7.16 0.53 15.88
C VAL A 60 -8.12 0.88 14.73
N ASN A 61 -9.39 1.11 15.05
CA ASN A 61 -10.39 1.48 14.05
C ASN A 61 -10.08 2.81 13.37
N LEU A 62 -9.60 3.80 14.15
CA LEU A 62 -9.16 5.09 13.62
C LEU A 62 -7.99 4.93 12.64
N PHE A 63 -6.98 4.13 12.99
CA PHE A 63 -5.88 3.86 12.07
C PHE A 63 -6.37 3.15 10.80
N LEU A 64 -7.20 2.10 10.93
CA LEU A 64 -7.71 1.36 9.78
C LEU A 64 -8.56 2.25 8.86
N ALA A 65 -9.30 3.22 9.41
CA ALA A 65 -10.02 4.23 8.63
C ALA A 65 -9.07 5.19 7.89
N ALA A 66 -7.98 5.63 8.54
CA ALA A 66 -6.96 6.43 7.86
C ALA A 66 -6.25 5.65 6.75
N ALA A 67 -5.96 4.37 6.99
CA ALA A 67 -5.32 3.48 6.02
C ALA A 67 -6.24 3.17 4.83
N GLU A 68 -7.54 2.96 5.08
CA GLU A 68 -8.57 2.85 4.04
C GLU A 68 -8.59 4.12 3.18
N GLN A 69 -8.62 5.30 3.79
CA GLN A 69 -8.63 6.55 3.04
C GLN A 69 -7.38 6.71 2.17
N CYS A 70 -6.21 6.36 2.69
CA CYS A 70 -4.98 6.32 1.90
C CYS A 70 -5.05 5.29 0.76
N ALA A 71 -5.62 4.11 0.98
CA ALA A 71 -5.78 3.11 -0.07
C ALA A 71 -6.75 3.56 -1.16
N LEU A 72 -7.87 4.19 -0.78
CA LEU A 72 -8.84 4.75 -1.72
C LEU A 72 -8.23 5.89 -2.52
N ARG A 73 -7.51 6.82 -1.88
CA ARG A 73 -6.75 7.86 -2.56
C ARG A 73 -5.67 7.31 -3.48
N TYR A 74 -4.96 6.28 -3.03
CA TYR A 74 -4.02 5.57 -3.88
C TYR A 74 -4.74 5.07 -5.13
N LEU A 75 -5.86 4.35 -5.03
CA LEU A 75 -6.58 3.83 -6.20
C LEU A 75 -7.14 4.96 -7.09
N ALA A 76 -7.75 5.97 -6.47
CA ALA A 76 -8.38 7.12 -7.10
C ALA A 76 -7.43 8.05 -7.87
N GLU A 77 -6.26 8.35 -7.30
CA GLU A 77 -5.24 9.21 -7.92
C GLU A 77 -4.35 8.40 -8.89
N PHE A 78 -4.56 7.08 -8.95
CA PHE A 78 -3.79 6.12 -9.73
C PHE A 78 -4.63 5.32 -10.74
N PRO A 79 -5.68 5.91 -11.37
CA PRO A 79 -6.64 5.15 -12.18
C PRO A 79 -5.98 4.55 -13.44
N ASP A 80 -4.90 5.18 -13.92
CA ASP A 80 -4.33 4.90 -15.26
C ASP A 80 -2.85 4.48 -15.24
N GLN A 81 -2.23 4.36 -14.05
CA GLN A 81 -0.78 4.24 -13.92
C GLN A 81 -0.31 3.31 -12.81
N ALA A 82 -0.74 2.04 -12.77
CA ALA A 82 0.21 1.05 -12.27
C ALA A 82 1.57 1.24 -12.97
N TRP A 83 2.66 0.74 -12.43
CA TRP A 83 3.85 0.51 -13.24
C TRP A 83 4.82 1.71 -13.48
N ARG A 84 4.94 2.70 -12.60
CA ARG A 84 6.23 3.44 -12.48
C ARG A 84 7.23 2.73 -11.58
N THR A 85 7.32 1.41 -11.68
CA THR A 85 8.46 0.67 -11.15
C THR A 85 9.08 -0.17 -12.26
N VAL A 86 10.15 0.37 -12.85
CA VAL A 86 11.31 -0.47 -13.06
C VAL A 86 11.75 -0.83 -11.66
N ALA A 87 11.31 -1.98 -11.15
CA ALA A 87 11.93 -2.52 -9.95
C ALA A 87 13.43 -2.61 -10.27
N ARG A 88 14.30 -1.95 -9.48
CA ARG A 88 15.74 -2.25 -9.54
C ARG A 88 15.87 -3.77 -9.38
N ASN A 89 16.87 -4.42 -9.97
CA ASN A 89 16.95 -5.89 -9.95
C ASN A 89 16.82 -6.50 -8.52
N GLY A 90 17.23 -5.79 -7.48
CA GLY A 90 16.99 -6.18 -6.08
C GLY A 90 15.53 -6.12 -5.62
N ASP A 91 14.74 -5.14 -6.11
CA ASP A 91 13.31 -5.03 -5.82
C ASP A 91 12.50 -6.09 -6.57
N ARG A 92 12.98 -6.54 -7.74
CA ARG A 92 12.38 -7.66 -8.49
C ARG A 92 12.51 -8.97 -7.71
N ALA A 93 13.69 -9.23 -7.14
CA ALA A 93 13.96 -10.44 -6.34
C ALA A 93 13.13 -10.47 -5.04
N LYS A 94 13.04 -9.34 -4.32
CA LYS A 94 12.19 -9.24 -3.12
C LYS A 94 10.70 -9.35 -3.47
N GLY A 95 10.26 -8.67 -4.53
CA GLY A 95 8.90 -8.76 -5.02
C GLY A 95 8.50 -10.15 -5.51
N THR A 96 9.44 -10.97 -6.01
CA THR A 96 9.18 -12.37 -6.37
C THR A 96 9.06 -13.25 -5.12
N HIS A 97 9.85 -13.01 -4.08
CA HIS A 97 9.73 -13.77 -2.83
C HIS A 97 8.41 -13.50 -2.09
N HIS A 98 7.98 -12.24 -1.97
CA HIS A 98 6.66 -11.90 -1.40
C HIS A 98 5.51 -12.51 -2.22
N ALA A 99 5.62 -12.48 -3.55
CA ALA A 99 4.67 -13.11 -4.45
C ALA A 99 4.57 -14.62 -4.29
N GLN A 100 5.71 -15.30 -4.20
CA GLN A 100 5.77 -16.74 -4.00
C GLN A 100 5.11 -17.11 -2.67
N ARG A 101 5.40 -16.35 -1.60
CA ARG A 101 4.81 -16.57 -0.27
C ARG A 101 3.30 -16.34 -0.20
N ALA A 102 2.78 -15.34 -0.94
CA ALA A 102 1.33 -15.10 -1.04
C ALA A 102 0.65 -16.21 -1.84
N ARG A 103 1.18 -16.55 -3.01
CA ARG A 103 0.64 -17.63 -3.87
C ARG A 103 0.65 -19.00 -3.20
N ALA A 104 1.72 -19.34 -2.49
CA ALA A 104 1.82 -20.59 -1.74
C ALA A 104 0.72 -20.73 -0.66
N ARG A 105 0.07 -19.63 -0.28
CA ARG A 105 -1.00 -19.57 0.71
C ARG A 105 -2.35 -19.16 0.13
N GLY A 106 -2.48 -19.09 -1.19
CA GLY A 106 -3.72 -18.67 -1.86
C GLY A 106 -4.08 -17.19 -1.74
N GLY A 107 -3.16 -16.34 -1.27
CA GLY A 107 -3.41 -14.91 -1.06
C GLY A 107 -3.48 -14.11 -2.35
N TYR A 108 -4.41 -13.14 -2.39
CA TYR A 108 -4.57 -12.20 -3.49
C TYR A 108 -3.35 -11.28 -3.61
N ARG A 109 -2.98 -10.93 -4.85
CA ARG A 109 -1.79 -10.11 -5.14
C ARG A 109 -2.08 -9.07 -6.19
N LEU A 110 -1.75 -7.82 -5.88
CA LEU A 110 -1.71 -6.72 -6.83
C LEU A 110 -0.35 -6.03 -6.84
N PRO A 111 0.15 -5.58 -8.00
CA PRO A 111 1.34 -4.74 -8.06
C PRO A 111 1.15 -3.45 -7.24
N ILE A 112 2.16 -3.13 -6.41
CA ILE A 112 2.19 -1.93 -5.57
C ILE A 112 3.23 -0.95 -6.14
N ASP A 113 2.83 0.31 -6.37
CA ASP A 113 3.76 1.38 -6.72
C ASP A 113 4.26 2.06 -5.46
N VAL A 114 5.44 1.62 -5.03
CA VAL A 114 6.05 2.06 -3.77
C VAL A 114 6.26 3.58 -3.73
N PRO A 115 6.79 4.25 -4.78
CA PRO A 115 6.88 5.71 -4.80
C PRO A 115 5.53 6.41 -4.61
N TRP A 116 4.46 5.95 -5.26
CA TRP A 116 3.14 6.57 -5.14
C TRP A 116 2.51 6.32 -3.77
N LEU A 117 2.58 5.08 -3.28
CA LEU A 117 2.13 4.73 -1.94
C LEU A 117 2.81 5.65 -0.92
N ARG A 118 4.14 5.79 -0.98
CA ARG A 118 4.87 6.73 -0.10
C ARG A 118 4.36 8.16 -0.24
N ARG A 119 4.03 8.64 -1.43
CA ARG A 119 3.50 9.99 -1.64
C ARG A 119 2.14 10.18 -0.96
N VAL A 120 1.23 9.22 -1.13
CA VAL A 120 -0.09 9.25 -0.47
C VAL A 120 0.08 9.31 1.05
N TRP A 121 1.06 8.57 1.57
CA TRP A 121 1.47 8.59 2.97
C TRP A 121 2.43 9.75 3.33
N ARG A 122 2.57 10.76 2.46
CA ARG A 122 3.40 11.97 2.64
C ARG A 122 4.88 11.71 2.97
N HIS A 123 5.41 10.56 2.56
CA HIS A 123 6.75 10.07 2.88
C HIS A 123 7.01 9.92 4.39
N GLU A 124 5.96 9.61 5.14
CA GLU A 124 5.99 9.41 6.58
C GLU A 124 5.65 7.96 6.92
N CYS A 125 6.13 7.51 8.09
CA CYS A 125 5.63 6.29 8.71
C CYS A 125 4.10 6.40 8.92
N ALA A 126 3.38 5.33 8.62
CA ALA A 126 1.94 5.24 8.81
C ALA A 126 1.56 5.34 10.29
N LEU A 127 2.41 4.82 11.17
CA LEU A 127 2.17 4.71 12.61
C LEU A 127 2.65 5.97 13.35
N CYS A 128 3.96 6.13 13.52
CA CYS A 128 4.52 7.25 14.30
C CYS A 128 4.63 8.55 13.51
N GLY A 129 4.60 8.48 12.17
CA GLY A 129 4.68 9.66 11.33
C GLY A 129 6.08 10.28 11.15
N THR A 130 7.12 9.58 11.62
CA THR A 130 8.51 9.94 11.32
C THR A 130 8.75 9.97 9.81
N LYS A 131 9.44 11.00 9.33
CA LYS A 131 9.89 11.09 7.94
C LYS A 131 11.11 10.19 7.75
N ASP A 132 10.84 8.95 7.37
CA ASP A 132 11.89 8.00 7.01
C ASP A 132 11.79 7.69 5.51
N THR A 133 12.73 8.25 4.74
CA THR A 133 12.82 8.05 3.29
C THR A 133 13.14 6.60 2.90
N ARG A 134 13.49 5.75 3.87
CA ARG A 134 13.74 4.31 3.71
C ARG A 134 12.72 3.42 4.42
N ALA A 135 11.60 3.96 4.91
CA ALA A 135 10.57 3.20 5.62
C ALA A 135 10.23 1.90 4.88
N HIS A 136 10.12 0.78 5.59
CA HIS A 136 9.76 -0.50 4.98
C HIS A 136 8.29 -0.48 4.54
N LEU A 137 7.94 -1.30 3.56
CA LEU A 137 6.55 -1.60 3.29
C LEU A 137 6.15 -2.78 4.15
N ASP A 138 5.15 -2.59 4.99
CA ASP A 138 4.67 -3.61 5.91
C ASP A 138 3.20 -3.95 5.64
N HIS A 139 2.88 -5.23 5.80
CA HIS A 139 1.52 -5.74 5.63
C HIS A 139 0.74 -5.57 6.94
N LEU A 140 -0.36 -4.82 6.91
CA LEU A 140 -1.23 -4.60 8.08
C LEU A 140 -1.78 -5.93 8.60
N TYR A 141 -2.24 -6.78 7.68
CA TYR A 141 -2.44 -8.20 7.91
C TYR A 141 -1.28 -8.99 7.29
N PRO A 142 -0.39 -9.61 8.08
CA PRO A 142 0.82 -10.27 7.56
C PRO A 142 0.53 -11.40 6.55
N LEU A 143 1.37 -11.51 5.52
CA LEU A 143 1.32 -12.62 4.54
C LEU A 143 1.47 -14.01 5.20
N ALA A 144 2.08 -14.10 6.38
CA ALA A 144 2.20 -15.36 7.12
C ALA A 144 0.87 -15.78 7.77
N ALA A 145 0.02 -14.82 8.09
CA ALA A 145 -1.29 -15.05 8.69
C ALA A 145 -2.41 -15.16 7.63
N GLY A 146 -2.11 -14.99 6.34
CA GLY A 146 -3.07 -15.07 5.25
C GLY A 146 -3.45 -13.72 4.64
N GLY A 147 -2.77 -12.63 5.02
CA GLY A 147 -2.98 -11.34 4.39
C GLY A 147 -2.52 -11.29 2.93
N GLU A 148 -3.04 -10.30 2.23
CA GLU A 148 -2.85 -10.09 0.79
C GLU A 148 -1.62 -9.22 0.49
N ASP A 149 -1.02 -9.39 -0.69
CA ASP A 149 0.05 -8.50 -1.19
C ASP A 149 -0.56 -7.40 -2.07
N THR A 150 -1.22 -6.44 -1.45
CA THR A 150 -2.06 -5.42 -2.12
C THR A 150 -1.86 -4.00 -1.57
N PRO A 151 -2.19 -2.95 -2.35
CA PRO A 151 -2.06 -1.56 -1.89
C PRO A 151 -2.91 -1.22 -0.65
N TRP A 152 -4.02 -1.92 -0.44
CA TRP A 152 -4.89 -1.74 0.73
C TRP A 152 -4.48 -2.57 1.95
N ASN A 153 -3.55 -3.50 1.81
CA ASN A 153 -3.00 -4.23 2.94
C ASN A 153 -1.58 -3.78 3.31
N VAL A 154 -1.03 -2.77 2.63
CA VAL A 154 0.37 -2.34 2.82
C VAL A 154 0.47 -0.86 3.14
N ALA A 155 1.30 -0.52 4.12
CA ALA A 155 1.63 0.86 4.49
C ALA A 155 3.15 1.05 4.67
N PRO A 156 3.68 2.28 4.46
CA PRO A 156 5.06 2.56 4.80
C PRO A 156 5.22 2.67 6.32
N ILE A 157 6.09 1.86 6.91
CA ILE A 157 6.37 1.83 8.35
C ILE A 157 7.88 1.96 8.58
N CYS A 158 8.31 2.80 9.52
CA CYS A 158 9.75 2.95 9.78
C CYS A 158 10.34 1.66 10.37
N ALA A 159 11.66 1.51 10.31
CA ALA A 159 12.33 0.29 10.79
C ALA A 159 12.00 -0.04 12.25
N ALA A 160 11.89 0.97 13.12
CA ALA A 160 11.62 0.77 14.54
C ALA A 160 10.24 0.12 14.78
N GLU A 161 9.17 0.66 14.21
CA GLU A 161 7.83 0.08 14.39
C GLU A 161 7.67 -1.22 13.59
N ASN A 162 8.27 -1.33 12.39
CA ASN A 162 8.18 -2.53 11.58
C ASN A 162 8.83 -3.74 12.27
N LEU A 163 10.01 -3.55 12.86
CA LEU A 163 10.70 -4.60 13.62
C LEU A 163 9.96 -4.91 14.92
N SER A 164 9.42 -3.90 15.61
CA SER A 164 8.60 -4.11 16.81
C SER A 164 7.33 -4.90 16.50
N LYS A 165 6.59 -4.56 15.44
CA LYS A 165 5.38 -5.29 15.03
C LYS A 165 5.68 -6.74 14.65
N GLY A 166 6.69 -6.94 13.82
CA GLY A 166 7.07 -8.25 13.30
C GLY A 166 5.93 -8.90 12.51
N ALA A 167 5.69 -10.19 12.76
CA ALA A 167 4.67 -10.98 12.06
C ALA A 167 3.27 -10.92 12.70
N ARG A 168 3.04 -10.02 13.66
CA ARG A 168 1.73 -9.84 14.30
C ARG A 168 0.78 -9.07 13.39
N PRO A 169 -0.51 -9.44 13.34
CA PRO A 169 -1.54 -8.57 12.82
C PRO A 169 -1.52 -7.20 13.50
N LEU A 170 -1.86 -6.15 12.75
CA LEU A 170 -1.82 -4.80 13.27
C LEU A 170 -2.68 -4.65 14.53
N TRP A 171 -3.89 -5.20 14.52
CA TRP A 171 -4.83 -5.09 15.64
C TRP A 171 -4.34 -5.79 16.92
N ASP A 172 -3.51 -6.82 16.80
CA ASP A 172 -2.90 -7.48 17.96
C ASP A 172 -1.71 -6.70 18.54
N TRP A 173 -0.99 -5.96 17.69
CA TRP A 173 0.22 -5.24 18.10
C TRP A 173 -0.04 -3.80 18.54
N LEU A 174 -0.91 -3.10 17.82
CA LEU A 174 -1.07 -1.65 17.93
C LEU A 174 -1.51 -1.19 19.33
N PRO A 175 -2.46 -1.84 20.02
CA PRO A 175 -2.88 -1.41 21.37
C PRO A 175 -1.74 -1.41 22.37
N GLY A 176 -0.88 -2.43 22.35
CA GLY A 176 0.28 -2.52 23.24
C GLY A 176 1.34 -1.46 22.93
N TRP A 177 1.55 -1.15 21.65
CA TRP A 177 2.45 -0.06 21.26
C TRP A 177 1.91 1.30 21.71
N LEU A 178 0.63 1.58 21.52
CA LEU A 178 -0.02 2.84 21.96
C LEU A 178 0.01 3.01 23.47
N ALA A 179 -0.20 1.92 24.23
CA ALA A 179 -0.15 1.93 25.68
C ALA A 179 1.25 2.26 26.24
N ALA A 180 2.31 2.01 25.47
CA ALA A 180 3.69 2.30 25.85
C ALA A 180 4.12 3.75 25.52
N LEU A 181 3.33 4.51 24.76
CA LEU A 181 3.64 5.90 24.44
C LEU A 181 3.24 6.84 25.59
N ASP A 182 3.98 7.94 25.74
CA ASP A 182 3.50 9.02 26.60
C ASP A 182 2.21 9.66 26.01
N PRO A 183 1.35 10.26 26.86
CA PRO A 183 0.07 10.80 26.42
C PRO A 183 0.16 11.86 25.30
N VAL A 184 1.23 12.65 25.27
CA VAL A 184 1.43 13.70 24.26
C VAL A 184 1.71 13.06 22.91
N THR A 185 2.64 12.09 22.87
CA THR A 185 2.98 11.37 21.64
C THR A 185 1.79 10.55 21.13
N ARG A 186 1.06 9.85 22.00
CA ARG A 186 -0.16 9.10 21.62
C ARG A 186 -1.20 10.02 20.98
N THR A 187 -1.46 11.18 21.59
CA THR A 187 -2.39 12.20 21.06
C THR A 187 -1.94 12.74 19.71
N ALA A 188 -0.65 13.02 19.53
CA ALA A 188 -0.12 13.51 18.25
C ALA A 188 -0.26 12.47 17.13
N VAL A 189 -0.07 11.19 17.44
CA VAL A 189 -0.23 10.06 16.53
C VAL A 189 -1.70 9.91 16.11
N THR A 190 -2.63 9.87 17.06
CA THR A 190 -4.06 9.72 16.76
C THR A 190 -4.62 10.92 15.99
N HIS A 191 -4.22 12.16 16.32
CA HIS A 191 -4.58 13.34 15.52
C HIS A 191 -4.09 13.25 14.07
N ARG A 192 -2.93 12.63 13.83
CA ARG A 192 -2.44 12.41 12.46
C ARG A 192 -3.35 11.45 11.70
N TRP A 193 -3.80 10.37 12.34
CA TRP A 193 -4.74 9.43 11.73
C TRP A 193 -6.09 10.08 11.46
N CYS A 194 -6.63 10.89 12.39
CA CYS A 194 -7.84 11.68 12.15
C CYS A 194 -7.70 12.55 10.89
N ARG A 195 -6.62 13.34 10.80
CA ARG A 195 -6.38 14.19 9.62
C ARG A 195 -6.34 13.38 8.33
N ARG A 196 -5.66 12.22 8.32
CA ARG A 196 -5.59 11.38 7.12
C ARG A 196 -6.91 10.74 6.74
N ARG A 197 -7.71 10.30 7.72
CA ARG A 197 -9.08 9.80 7.48
C ARG A 197 -9.94 10.87 6.82
N ASP A 198 -9.79 12.12 7.26
CA ASP A 198 -10.62 13.25 6.80
C ASP A 198 -10.07 13.93 5.53
N GLU A 199 -8.90 13.52 5.04
CA GLU A 199 -8.34 14.00 3.76
C GLU A 199 -9.18 13.46 2.60
N ARG A 200 -10.04 14.32 2.02
CA ARG A 200 -10.92 13.96 0.88
C ARG A 200 -10.15 13.37 -0.29
N THR A 201 -10.77 12.44 -0.99
CA THR A 201 -10.29 12.01 -2.31
C THR A 201 -10.64 13.09 -3.34
N ALA A 202 -9.76 13.36 -4.31
CA ALA A 202 -10.08 14.28 -5.41
C ALA A 202 -11.23 13.80 -6.33
N VAL A 203 -11.82 12.63 -6.04
CA VAL A 203 -12.90 11.98 -6.79
C VAL A 203 -14.28 12.37 -6.24
N ASP A 204 -14.34 13.11 -5.14
CA ASP A 204 -15.59 13.59 -4.53
C ASP A 204 -16.12 14.89 -5.18
N HIS A 205 -15.75 15.19 -6.44
CA HIS A 205 -16.36 16.29 -7.19
C HIS A 205 -17.47 15.78 -8.12
N PRO A 206 -18.70 16.33 -8.01
CA PRO A 206 -19.84 15.96 -8.84
C PRO A 206 -19.67 16.37 -10.31
#